data_AF-A0A0M2VCL8-F1
#
_entry.id   AF-A0A0M2VCL8-F1
#
_cell.length_a   1.000
_cell.length_b   1.000
_cell.length_c   1.000
_cell.angle_alpha   90.00
_cell.angle_beta   90.00
_cell.angle_gamma   90.00
#
_symmetry.space_group_name_H-M   'P 1'
#
loop_
_entity.id
_entity.type
_entity.pdbx_description
1 polymer ?
#
loop_
_entity_poly.entity_id
_entity_poly.type
_entity_poly.pdbx_seq_one_letter_code
_entity_poly.pdbx_strand_id
1 'polypeptide(L)'
;MLKYIKFSLFHLLTLPFLIGITLGGYWMALGVTAVLMVVVLGDVLLGDDSSEPEYAMPWLLNGLLYSSLFFVILLFGLLLWSVAEHDLFGYGQWVMHWTGYNALAAREANQWWHFLPVLLGAGLLISIVGTIPAHELTHRTADRSAMLIGRWLLAFSADCSFAIEHVYGHHRYVGTAQDPATAPRGRTVYQHIVRSTVGGNVSAWAIEKQRLVRQQQALFGYHNRFLRGVGMTLTLCIVAFSLAGWPGLLVFCVSATLAKALLEVVNYIEHYGIVRQLHQPVRPYHSWNSTKRVSSWASFNLTRHSHHHARSQLPFYQLKAYPDAPDLPTGYLGSVLLTLVPPLWFRLMAPKLQQWDSRYGQNTDAAG
;
A
#
# COMPACT_ATOMS: atom_id res chain seq x y z
N MET A 1 6.75 20.53 16.59
CA MET A 1 7.49 19.54 15.79
C MET A 1 6.79 18.19 15.67
N LEU A 2 6.16 17.67 16.74
CA LEU A 2 5.44 16.38 16.73
C LEU A 2 4.47 16.19 15.55
N LYS A 3 3.69 17.23 15.18
CA LYS A 3 2.76 17.17 14.04
C LYS A 3 3.41 16.75 12.71
N TYR A 4 4.70 17.03 12.52
CA TYR A 4 5.47 16.61 11.34
C TYR A 4 6.10 15.23 11.54
N ILE A 5 6.81 15.05 12.65
CA ILE A 5 7.61 13.84 12.93
C ILE A 5 6.74 12.59 13.08
N LYS A 6 5.46 12.71 13.44
CA LYS A 6 4.56 11.55 13.53
C LYS A 6 4.50 10.73 12.23
N PHE A 7 4.62 11.37 11.07
CA PHE A 7 4.66 10.68 9.79
C PHE A 7 6.00 10.02 9.49
N SER A 8 7.05 10.19 10.31
CA SER A 8 8.27 9.39 10.17
C SER A 8 8.12 7.98 10.75
N LEU A 9 6.99 7.66 11.38
CA LEU A 9 6.75 6.35 11.99
C LEU A 9 6.99 5.20 11.00
N PHE A 10 6.52 5.31 9.76
CA PHE A 10 6.72 4.24 8.79
C PHE A 10 8.20 4.04 8.41
N HIS A 11 9.01 5.10 8.40
CA HIS A 11 10.46 4.97 8.23
C HIS A 11 11.10 4.26 9.41
N LEU A 12 10.69 4.59 10.64
CA LEU A 12 11.18 3.91 11.84
C LEU A 12 10.81 2.42 11.81
N LEU A 13 9.65 2.07 11.26
CA LEU A 13 9.22 0.69 11.07
C LEU A 13 10.06 -0.08 10.03
N THR A 14 10.84 0.58 9.16
CA THR A 14 11.78 -0.12 8.26
C THR A 14 13.02 -0.63 8.98
N LEU A 15 13.48 0.04 10.05
CA LEU A 15 14.76 -0.28 10.69
C LEU A 15 14.79 -1.70 11.28
N PRO A 16 13.72 -2.19 11.95
CA PRO A 16 13.66 -3.56 12.45
C PRO A 16 13.76 -4.61 11.33
N PHE A 17 13.33 -4.30 10.10
CA PHE A 17 13.53 -5.19 8.95
C PHE A 17 14.99 -5.24 8.52
N LEU A 18 15.62 -4.06 8.36
CA LEU A 18 17.02 -3.98 7.94
C LEU A 18 17.90 -4.72 8.97
N ILE A 19 17.68 -4.46 10.26
CA ILE A 19 18.38 -5.14 11.35
C ILE A 19 18.10 -6.65 11.34
N GLY A 20 16.84 -7.05 11.22
CA GLY A 20 16.45 -8.46 11.26
C GLY A 20 17.06 -9.29 10.12
N ILE A 21 17.10 -8.74 8.90
CA ILE A 21 17.73 -9.38 7.74
C ILE A 21 19.23 -9.54 7.96
N THR A 22 19.90 -8.51 8.48
CA THR A 22 21.35 -8.52 8.75
C THR A 22 21.73 -9.49 9.85
N LEU A 23 20.91 -9.60 10.90
CA LEU A 23 21.13 -10.54 11.98
C LEU A 23 20.85 -11.99 11.58
N GLY A 24 19.96 -12.24 10.61
CA GLY A 24 19.62 -13.60 10.17
C GLY A 24 18.92 -14.44 11.25
N GLY A 25 18.67 -15.71 10.95
CA GLY A 25 18.01 -16.64 11.85
C GLY A 25 16.60 -16.21 12.24
N TYR A 26 16.25 -16.40 13.51
CA TYR A 26 14.97 -15.95 14.08
C TYR A 26 14.78 -14.43 14.03
N TRP A 27 15.85 -13.64 13.92
CA TRP A 27 15.76 -12.18 13.83
C TRP A 27 15.13 -11.70 12.53
N MET A 28 15.03 -12.55 11.50
CA MET A 28 14.31 -12.23 10.28
C MET A 28 12.80 -11.96 10.51
N ALA A 29 12.25 -12.38 11.67
CA ALA A 29 10.90 -12.04 12.08
C ALA A 29 10.76 -10.65 12.75
N LEU A 30 11.87 -10.03 13.14
CA LEU A 30 11.87 -8.78 13.92
C LEU A 30 11.05 -7.67 13.26
N GLY A 31 11.19 -7.49 11.95
CA GLY A 31 10.46 -6.50 11.18
C GLY A 31 8.95 -6.65 11.25
N VAL A 32 8.45 -7.84 10.87
CA VAL A 32 7.00 -8.10 10.84
C VAL A 32 6.39 -8.05 12.24
N THR A 33 7.11 -8.58 13.25
CA THR A 33 6.68 -8.50 14.64
C THR A 33 6.62 -7.05 15.12
N ALA A 34 7.62 -6.23 14.81
CA ALA A 34 7.63 -4.82 15.19
C ALA A 34 6.45 -4.06 14.57
N VAL A 35 6.15 -4.25 13.29
CA VAL A 35 5.00 -3.59 12.64
C VAL A 35 3.68 -4.03 13.26
N LEU A 36 3.47 -5.34 13.44
CA LEU A 36 2.25 -5.85 14.05
C LEU A 36 2.06 -5.31 15.48
N MET A 37 3.12 -5.35 16.29
CA MET A 37 3.06 -4.85 17.66
C MET A 37 2.81 -3.34 17.71
N VAL A 38 3.58 -2.54 16.96
CA VAL A 38 3.47 -1.08 17.00
C VAL A 38 2.13 -0.61 16.43
N VAL A 39 1.70 -1.12 15.28
CA VAL A 39 0.48 -0.63 14.62
C VAL A 39 -0.77 -1.19 15.28
N VAL A 40 -0.87 -2.51 15.47
CA VAL A 40 -2.10 -3.12 16.00
C VAL A 40 -2.29 -2.76 17.48
N LEU A 41 -1.27 -2.95 18.33
CA LEU A 41 -1.42 -2.60 19.74
C LEU A 41 -1.49 -1.08 19.91
N GLY A 42 -0.76 -0.32 19.11
CA GLY A 42 -0.82 1.14 19.13
C GLY A 42 -2.22 1.67 18.83
N ASP A 43 -2.93 1.11 17.85
CA ASP A 43 -4.31 1.49 17.54
C ASP A 43 -5.30 1.11 18.66
N VAL A 44 -5.04 0.01 19.37
CA VAL A 44 -5.85 -0.40 20.54
C VAL A 44 -5.59 0.49 21.75
N LEU A 45 -4.33 0.87 22.00
CA LEU A 45 -3.91 1.51 23.25
C LEU A 45 -3.86 3.04 23.20
N LEU A 46 -3.61 3.64 22.04
CA LEU A 46 -3.34 5.08 21.92
C LEU A 46 -4.55 5.90 21.43
N GLY A 47 -5.67 5.24 21.12
CA GLY A 47 -6.90 5.88 20.68
C GLY A 47 -6.80 6.53 19.31
N ASP A 48 -7.59 7.59 19.11
CA ASP A 48 -7.78 8.22 17.79
C ASP A 48 -6.96 9.51 17.64
N ASP A 49 -6.71 9.91 16.39
CA ASP A 49 -6.13 11.18 15.96
C ASP A 49 -7.10 11.92 15.04
N SER A 50 -7.98 12.73 15.65
CA SER A 50 -8.87 13.67 14.97
C SER A 50 -8.24 15.04 14.71
N SER A 51 -6.93 15.21 14.93
CA SER A 51 -6.29 16.51 14.79
C SER A 51 -6.21 16.97 13.33
N GLU A 52 -6.52 18.24 13.08
CA GLU A 52 -6.43 18.89 11.77
C GLU A 52 -5.51 20.12 11.84
N PRO A 53 -4.22 19.93 12.19
CA PRO A 53 -3.32 21.07 12.38
C PRO A 53 -2.95 21.70 11.04
N GLU A 54 -2.72 23.01 11.05
CA GLU A 54 -2.13 23.69 9.89
C GLU A 54 -0.63 23.37 9.79
N TYR A 55 -0.16 23.09 8.58
CA TYR A 55 1.24 22.76 8.30
C TYR A 55 1.94 23.91 7.58
N ALA A 56 2.68 24.73 8.34
CA ALA A 56 3.46 25.84 7.81
C ALA A 56 4.67 25.40 6.96
N MET A 57 5.13 24.14 7.10
CA MET A 57 6.28 23.60 6.35
C MET A 57 5.92 22.31 5.60
N PRO A 58 5.09 22.37 4.53
CA PRO A 58 4.71 21.19 3.76
C PRO A 58 5.90 20.46 3.11
N TRP A 59 7.00 21.18 2.88
CA TRP A 59 8.22 20.60 2.30
C TRP A 59 8.83 19.50 3.20
N LEU A 60 8.68 19.57 4.54
CA LEU A 60 9.14 18.51 5.45
C LEU A 60 8.33 17.23 5.25
N LEU A 61 7.02 17.37 5.09
CA LEU A 61 6.09 16.27 4.84
C LEU A 61 6.35 15.62 3.47
N ASN A 62 6.59 16.44 2.45
CA ASN A 62 7.01 15.95 1.14
C ASN A 62 8.39 15.30 1.20
N GLY A 63 9.33 15.83 1.98
CA GLY A 63 10.64 15.21 2.20
C GLY A 63 10.50 13.78 2.71
N LEU A 64 9.64 13.56 3.73
CA LEU A 64 9.31 12.22 4.24
C LEU A 64 8.64 11.35 3.16
N LEU A 65 7.72 11.90 2.38
CA LEU A 65 7.02 11.16 1.34
C LEU A 65 7.98 10.66 0.24
N TYR A 66 8.88 11.52 -0.23
CA TYR A 66 9.82 11.21 -1.31
C TYR A 66 10.98 10.33 -0.82
N SER A 67 11.39 10.43 0.45
CA SER A 67 12.44 9.55 1.00
C SER A 67 12.03 8.08 1.01
N SER A 68 10.74 7.77 0.93
CA SER A 68 10.23 6.40 0.89
C SER A 68 10.88 5.53 -0.19
N LEU A 69 11.23 6.10 -1.36
CA LEU A 69 11.89 5.35 -2.44
C LEU A 69 13.26 4.83 -2.01
N PHE A 70 14.02 5.64 -1.27
CA PHE A 70 15.30 5.22 -0.73
C PHE A 70 15.16 4.03 0.22
N PHE A 71 14.18 4.06 1.13
CA PHE A 71 13.97 2.97 2.09
C PHE A 71 13.48 1.68 1.43
N VAL A 72 12.63 1.76 0.40
CA VAL A 72 12.21 0.58 -0.37
C VAL A 72 13.38 -0.01 -1.15
N ILE A 73 14.26 0.83 -1.73
CA ILE A 73 15.49 0.37 -2.38
C ILE A 73 16.43 -0.31 -1.37
N LEU A 74 16.59 0.23 -0.16
CA LEU A 74 17.39 -0.40 0.89
C LEU A 74 16.84 -1.76 1.30
N LEU A 75 15.53 -1.87 1.53
CA LEU A 75 14.88 -3.14 1.83
C LEU A 75 15.11 -4.15 0.70
N PHE A 76 14.88 -3.74 -0.55
CA PHE A 76 15.10 -4.58 -1.72
C PHE A 76 16.54 -5.06 -1.81
N GLY A 77 17.52 -4.16 -1.65
CA GLY A 77 18.94 -4.50 -1.65
C GLY A 77 19.31 -5.51 -0.57
N LEU A 78 18.83 -5.34 0.66
CA LEU A 78 19.08 -6.29 1.75
C LEU A 78 18.39 -7.63 1.56
N LEU A 79 17.16 -7.65 1.04
CA LEU A 79 16.48 -8.89 0.69
C LEU A 79 17.28 -9.67 -0.36
N LEU A 80 17.76 -9.01 -1.42
CA LEU A 80 18.63 -9.64 -2.40
C LEU A 80 19.94 -10.12 -1.78
N TRP A 81 20.60 -9.30 -0.95
CA TRP A 81 21.83 -9.68 -0.25
C TRP A 81 21.65 -10.93 0.61
N SER A 82 20.49 -11.09 1.24
CA SER A 82 20.18 -12.23 2.13
C SER A 82 20.09 -13.58 1.41
N VAL A 83 19.88 -13.57 0.09
CA VAL A 83 19.76 -14.78 -0.74
C VAL A 83 20.82 -14.88 -1.85
N ALA A 84 21.69 -13.89 -1.98
CA ALA A 84 22.75 -13.88 -2.97
C ALA A 84 23.88 -14.85 -2.62
N GLU A 85 24.46 -15.48 -3.64
CA GLU A 85 25.63 -16.38 -3.50
C GLU A 85 26.88 -15.64 -2.99
N HIS A 86 26.99 -14.34 -3.26
CA HIS A 86 28.14 -13.52 -2.89
C HIS A 86 27.74 -12.37 -1.95
N ASP A 87 28.73 -11.73 -1.32
CA ASP A 87 28.50 -10.55 -0.49
C ASP A 87 28.24 -9.32 -1.37
N LEU A 88 26.97 -9.05 -1.67
CA LEU A 88 26.59 -7.92 -2.52
C LEU A 88 27.12 -6.60 -1.96
N PHE A 89 27.89 -5.90 -2.79
CA PHE A 89 28.49 -4.61 -2.47
C PHE A 89 29.41 -4.61 -1.23
N GLY A 90 29.84 -5.79 -0.75
CA GLY A 90 30.65 -5.91 0.47
C GLY A 90 29.88 -5.57 1.75
N TYR A 91 28.54 -5.66 1.75
CA TYR A 91 27.71 -5.27 2.88
C TYR A 91 28.03 -6.07 4.16
N GLY A 92 28.17 -7.38 4.05
CA GLY A 92 28.48 -8.25 5.19
C GLY A 92 29.85 -7.94 5.79
N GLN A 93 30.85 -7.71 4.94
CA GLN A 93 32.19 -7.26 5.37
C GLN A 93 32.14 -5.88 6.04
N TRP A 94 31.35 -4.95 5.50
CA TRP A 94 31.15 -3.63 6.10
C TRP A 94 30.51 -3.74 7.49
N VAL A 95 29.50 -4.59 7.67
CA VAL A 95 28.90 -4.86 8.99
C VAL A 95 29.95 -5.41 9.96
N MET A 96 30.74 -6.41 9.53
CA MET A 96 31.80 -6.99 10.35
C MET A 96 32.82 -5.94 10.80
N HIS A 97 33.28 -5.07 9.88
CA HIS A 97 34.26 -4.04 10.18
C HIS A 97 33.79 -3.05 11.25
N TRP A 98 32.54 -2.58 11.16
CA TRP A 98 32.03 -1.54 12.05
C TRP A 98 31.41 -2.05 13.35
N THR A 99 30.92 -3.28 13.37
CA THR A 99 30.16 -3.82 14.51
C THR A 99 30.81 -5.03 15.17
N GLY A 100 31.78 -5.67 14.50
CA GLY A 100 32.33 -6.98 14.91
C GLY A 100 31.38 -8.15 14.70
N TYR A 101 30.18 -7.92 14.15
CA TYR A 101 29.18 -8.95 13.90
C TYR A 101 29.41 -9.63 12.53
N ASN A 102 29.54 -10.95 12.54
CA ASN A 102 29.70 -11.72 11.31
C ASN A 102 28.34 -11.99 10.62
N ALA A 103 27.83 -10.98 9.93
CA ALA A 103 26.57 -11.07 9.20
C ALA A 103 26.59 -12.10 8.06
N LEU A 104 27.77 -12.40 7.48
CA LEU A 104 27.91 -13.42 6.45
C LEU A 104 27.69 -14.83 7.00
N ALA A 105 28.30 -15.15 8.15
CA ALA A 105 28.07 -16.42 8.82
C ALA A 105 26.61 -16.59 9.26
N ALA A 106 26.00 -15.50 9.76
CA ALA A 106 24.58 -15.52 10.12
C ALA A 106 23.67 -15.75 8.90
N ARG A 107 24.00 -15.12 7.76
CA ARG A 107 23.30 -15.34 6.49
C ARG A 107 23.42 -16.78 6.01
N GLU A 108 24.63 -17.35 6.05
CA GLU A 108 24.88 -18.75 5.65
C GLU A 108 24.15 -19.77 6.53
N ALA A 109 23.95 -19.45 7.81
CA ALA A 109 23.20 -20.28 8.75
C ALA A 109 21.67 -20.25 8.53
N ASN A 110 21.17 -19.40 7.63
CA ASN A 110 19.74 -19.28 7.40
C ASN A 110 19.13 -20.57 6.84
N GLN A 111 17.96 -20.91 7.37
CA GLN A 111 17.09 -21.95 6.88
C GLN A 111 15.95 -21.34 6.07
N TRP A 112 15.39 -22.10 5.13
CA TRP A 112 14.31 -21.63 4.25
C TRP A 112 13.11 -21.06 5.01
N TRP A 113 12.80 -21.58 6.21
CA TRP A 113 11.67 -21.14 7.01
C TRP A 113 11.90 -19.80 7.72
N HIS A 114 13.17 -19.37 7.92
CA HIS A 114 13.45 -18.01 8.39
C HIS A 114 12.97 -16.95 7.38
N PHE A 115 12.84 -17.32 6.10
CA PHE A 115 12.37 -16.41 5.06
C PHE A 115 10.84 -16.23 5.05
N LEU A 116 10.06 -17.09 5.70
CA LEU A 116 8.60 -16.93 5.76
C LEU A 116 8.16 -15.59 6.39
N PRO A 117 8.60 -15.25 7.62
CA PRO A 117 8.20 -13.99 8.25
C PRO A 117 8.79 -12.76 7.54
N VAL A 118 10.00 -12.84 6.98
CA VAL A 118 10.58 -11.70 6.26
C VAL A 118 9.86 -11.45 4.93
N LEU A 119 9.42 -12.48 4.20
CA LEU A 119 8.67 -12.29 2.94
C LEU A 119 7.30 -11.67 3.20
N LEU A 120 6.59 -12.15 4.24
CA LEU A 120 5.33 -11.53 4.68
C LEU A 120 5.53 -10.07 5.09
N GLY A 121 6.57 -9.81 5.88
CA GLY A 121 6.86 -8.46 6.32
C GLY A 121 7.44 -7.56 5.23
N ALA A 122 8.14 -8.09 4.23
CA ALA A 122 8.58 -7.37 3.04
C ALA A 122 7.39 -6.91 2.20
N GLY A 123 6.40 -7.80 1.97
CA GLY A 123 5.13 -7.42 1.35
C GLY A 123 4.44 -6.30 2.12
N LEU A 124 4.34 -6.43 3.46
CA LEU A 124 3.78 -5.40 4.34
C LEU A 124 4.52 -4.07 4.27
N LEU A 125 5.86 -4.10 4.27
CA LEU A 125 6.68 -2.89 4.22
C LEU A 125 6.64 -2.23 2.85
N ILE A 126 6.63 -3.01 1.76
CA ILE A 126 6.41 -2.47 0.41
C ILE A 126 5.02 -1.82 0.33
N SER A 127 3.99 -2.36 0.96
CA SER A 127 2.68 -1.68 0.98
C SER A 127 2.70 -0.39 1.80
N ILE A 128 3.28 -0.39 3.00
CA ILE A 128 3.27 0.77 3.89
C ILE A 128 4.22 1.89 3.40
N VAL A 129 5.42 1.52 2.96
CA VAL A 129 6.51 2.44 2.60
C VAL A 129 6.58 2.65 1.09
N GLY A 130 6.15 1.68 0.28
CA GLY A 130 6.08 1.82 -1.17
C GLY A 130 4.73 2.36 -1.62
N THR A 131 3.69 1.55 -1.46
CA THR A 131 2.38 1.75 -2.07
C THR A 131 1.64 2.97 -1.51
N ILE A 132 1.65 3.20 -0.20
CA ILE A 132 0.97 4.38 0.39
C ILE A 132 1.60 5.70 -0.09
N PRO A 133 2.93 5.90 -0.03
CA PRO A 133 3.54 7.10 -0.61
C PRO A 133 3.30 7.22 -2.11
N ALA A 134 3.35 6.09 -2.83
CA ALA A 134 3.04 6.09 -4.25
C ALA A 134 1.62 6.52 -4.56
N HIS A 135 0.66 6.10 -3.73
CA HIS A 135 -0.73 6.50 -3.85
C HIS A 135 -0.87 8.02 -3.79
N GLU A 136 -0.32 8.67 -2.77
CA GLU A 136 -0.32 10.14 -2.66
C GLU A 136 0.41 10.82 -3.84
N LEU A 137 1.57 10.30 -4.25
CA LEU A 137 2.36 10.89 -5.33
C LEU A 137 1.69 10.78 -6.70
N THR A 138 0.95 9.70 -6.96
CA THR A 138 0.26 9.47 -8.24
C THR A 138 -0.99 10.34 -8.41
N HIS A 139 -1.55 10.87 -7.32
CA HIS A 139 -2.60 11.90 -7.39
C HIS A 139 -2.10 13.26 -7.87
N ARG A 140 -0.79 13.52 -7.77
CA ARG A 140 -0.16 14.77 -8.22
C ARG A 140 0.06 14.76 -9.73
N THR A 141 -1.02 14.63 -10.49
CA THR A 141 -0.98 14.39 -11.95
C THR A 141 -0.27 15.47 -12.77
N ALA A 142 -0.16 16.70 -12.23
CA ALA A 142 0.59 17.79 -12.84
C ALA A 142 2.11 17.77 -12.52
N ASP A 143 2.51 17.11 -11.43
CA ASP A 143 3.91 17.02 -10.99
C ASP A 143 4.57 15.77 -11.60
N ARG A 144 5.46 16.00 -12.56
CA ARG A 144 6.19 14.94 -13.25
C ARG A 144 7.15 14.17 -12.33
N SER A 145 7.72 14.84 -11.33
CA SER A 145 8.66 14.23 -10.38
C SER A 145 7.91 13.30 -9.41
N ALA A 146 6.78 13.76 -8.89
CA ALA A 146 5.91 12.96 -8.04
C ALA A 146 5.43 11.71 -8.79
N MET A 147 4.92 11.89 -10.00
CA MET A 147 4.44 10.78 -10.83
C MET A 147 5.55 9.77 -11.17
N LEU A 148 6.78 10.23 -11.43
CA LEU A 148 7.91 9.34 -11.70
C LEU A 148 8.26 8.50 -10.48
N ILE A 149 8.42 9.14 -9.31
CA ILE A 149 8.81 8.46 -8.07
C ILE A 149 7.69 7.52 -7.60
N GLY A 150 6.43 7.97 -7.64
CA GLY A 150 5.27 7.14 -7.32
C GLY A 150 5.19 5.89 -8.18
N ARG A 151 5.45 5.99 -9.48
CA ARG A 151 5.45 4.82 -10.37
C ARG A 151 6.62 3.86 -10.11
N TRP A 152 7.79 4.36 -9.71
CA TRP A 152 8.91 3.49 -9.29
C TRP A 152 8.63 2.79 -7.96
N LEU A 153 8.00 3.48 -7.01
CA LEU A 153 7.51 2.84 -5.78
C LEU A 153 6.51 1.72 -6.08
N LEU A 154 5.54 1.95 -6.98
CA LEU A 154 4.59 0.91 -7.43
C LEU A 154 5.25 -0.25 -8.20
N ALA A 155 6.42 -0.03 -8.81
CA ALA A 155 7.13 -1.10 -9.49
C ALA A 155 7.61 -2.18 -8.51
N PHE A 156 7.92 -1.81 -7.26
CA PHE A 156 8.28 -2.77 -6.20
C PHE A 156 7.11 -3.66 -5.77
N SER A 157 5.86 -3.24 -6.00
CA SER A 157 4.66 -4.06 -5.81
C SER A 157 4.11 -4.61 -7.13
N ALA A 158 4.88 -4.53 -8.23
CA ALA A 158 4.46 -4.94 -9.58
C ALA A 158 3.12 -4.34 -10.04
N ASP A 159 2.81 -3.10 -9.61
CA ASP A 159 1.46 -2.52 -9.75
C ASP A 159 1.45 -1.08 -10.30
N CYS A 160 2.34 -0.79 -11.26
CA CYS A 160 2.37 0.53 -11.88
C CYS A 160 1.05 0.91 -12.60
N SER A 161 0.18 -0.05 -12.90
CA SER A 161 -1.15 0.18 -13.49
C SER A 161 -2.10 0.91 -12.54
N PHE A 162 -1.88 0.80 -11.21
CA PHE A 162 -2.59 1.56 -10.18
C PHE A 162 -2.56 3.07 -10.44
N ALA A 163 -1.42 3.64 -10.88
CA ALA A 163 -1.31 5.07 -11.19
C ALA A 163 -2.25 5.55 -12.32
N ILE A 164 -2.80 4.62 -13.11
CA ILE A 164 -3.78 4.89 -14.17
C ILE A 164 -5.17 4.56 -13.65
N GLU A 165 -5.36 3.34 -13.18
CA GLU A 165 -6.66 2.81 -12.74
C GLU A 165 -7.22 3.65 -11.58
N HIS A 166 -6.41 3.86 -10.55
CA HIS A 166 -6.87 4.49 -9.33
C HIS A 166 -7.37 5.91 -9.57
N VAL A 167 -6.54 6.69 -10.29
CA VAL A 167 -6.77 8.12 -10.52
C VAL A 167 -7.92 8.38 -11.49
N TYR A 168 -8.01 7.59 -12.58
CA TYR A 168 -8.95 7.86 -13.67
C TYR A 168 -10.15 6.90 -13.71
N GLY A 169 -10.10 5.80 -12.96
CA GLY A 169 -11.11 4.75 -12.85
C GLY A 169 -11.73 4.73 -11.45
N HIS A 170 -11.03 4.16 -10.47
CA HIS A 170 -11.54 3.94 -9.11
C HIS A 170 -12.16 5.20 -8.50
N HIS A 171 -11.45 6.34 -8.47
CA HIS A 171 -11.98 7.60 -7.91
C HIS A 171 -13.27 8.09 -8.59
N ARG A 172 -13.49 7.73 -9.86
CA ARG A 172 -14.70 8.07 -10.61
C ARG A 172 -15.83 7.08 -10.35
N TYR A 173 -15.51 5.80 -10.21
CA TYR A 173 -16.48 4.70 -10.21
C TYR A 173 -16.66 4.00 -8.86
N VAL A 174 -15.94 4.41 -7.81
CA VAL A 174 -16.02 3.84 -6.46
C VAL A 174 -17.46 3.70 -5.97
N GLY A 175 -17.78 2.56 -5.36
CA GLY A 175 -19.13 2.19 -4.93
C GLY A 175 -20.05 1.71 -6.05
N THR A 176 -19.57 1.54 -7.28
CA THR A 176 -20.37 1.08 -8.44
C THR A 176 -19.83 -0.23 -9.01
N ALA A 177 -20.63 -0.92 -9.82
CA ALA A 177 -20.20 -2.13 -10.51
C ALA A 177 -19.07 -1.91 -11.55
N GLN A 178 -18.79 -0.66 -11.93
CA GLN A 178 -17.72 -0.33 -12.89
C GLN A 178 -16.33 -0.25 -12.23
N ASP A 179 -16.25 -0.17 -10.91
CA ASP A 179 -15.00 -0.11 -10.17
C ASP A 179 -14.55 -1.51 -9.72
N PRO A 180 -13.42 -2.04 -10.23
CA PRO A 180 -12.89 -3.33 -9.82
C PRO A 180 -12.57 -3.44 -8.31
N ALA A 181 -12.19 -2.31 -7.70
CA ALA A 181 -11.81 -2.22 -6.28
C ALA A 181 -13.03 -2.11 -5.34
N THR A 182 -14.24 -1.91 -5.87
CA THR A 182 -15.46 -1.96 -5.06
C THR A 182 -15.78 -3.41 -4.68
N ALA A 183 -15.89 -3.66 -3.38
CA ALA A 183 -16.13 -4.98 -2.82
C ALA A 183 -17.63 -5.18 -2.49
N PRO A 184 -18.40 -5.96 -3.26
CA PRO A 184 -19.80 -6.23 -2.95
C PRO A 184 -19.93 -7.10 -1.70
N ARG A 185 -21.08 -6.96 -1.03
CA ARG A 185 -21.44 -7.75 0.15
C ARG A 185 -21.36 -9.26 -0.15
N GLY A 186 -20.83 -10.02 0.80
CA GLY A 186 -20.66 -11.48 0.69
C GLY A 186 -19.45 -11.94 -0.13
N ARG A 187 -18.75 -11.05 -0.86
CA ARG A 187 -17.47 -11.40 -1.48
C ARG A 187 -16.41 -11.58 -0.40
N THR A 188 -15.70 -12.70 -0.41
CA THR A 188 -14.56 -12.91 0.52
C THR A 188 -13.34 -12.12 0.09
N VAL A 189 -12.44 -11.80 1.02
CA VAL A 189 -11.18 -11.09 0.72
C VAL A 189 -10.34 -11.83 -0.33
N TYR A 190 -10.29 -13.17 -0.29
CA TYR A 190 -9.52 -13.97 -1.23
C TYR A 190 -10.04 -13.86 -2.67
N GLN A 191 -11.37 -13.90 -2.84
CA GLN A 191 -11.98 -13.65 -4.15
C GLN A 191 -11.76 -12.22 -4.61
N HIS A 192 -11.77 -11.26 -3.68
CA HIS A 192 -11.56 -9.85 -4.00
C HIS A 192 -10.15 -9.58 -4.50
N ILE A 193 -9.11 -10.12 -3.85
CA ILE A 193 -7.71 -9.95 -4.27
C ILE A 193 -7.53 -10.28 -5.74
N VAL A 194 -8.04 -11.44 -6.19
CA VAL A 194 -7.91 -11.88 -7.58
C VAL A 194 -8.75 -11.01 -8.51
N ARG A 195 -10.02 -10.78 -8.17
CA ARG A 195 -10.96 -10.03 -9.04
C ARG A 195 -10.54 -8.57 -9.22
N SER A 196 -10.15 -7.91 -8.14
CA SER A 196 -9.72 -6.52 -8.16
C SER A 196 -8.38 -6.37 -8.88
N THR A 197 -7.40 -7.27 -8.65
CA THR A 197 -6.11 -7.24 -9.36
C THR A 197 -6.28 -7.38 -10.87
N VAL A 198 -7.04 -8.37 -11.33
CA VAL A 198 -7.26 -8.61 -12.77
C VAL A 198 -8.10 -7.48 -13.37
N GLY A 199 -9.24 -7.16 -12.72
CA GLY A 199 -10.14 -6.11 -13.20
C GLY A 199 -9.48 -4.74 -13.26
N GLY A 200 -8.64 -4.41 -12.27
CA GLY A 200 -7.88 -3.17 -12.22
C GLY A 200 -6.88 -3.05 -13.37
N ASN A 201 -6.16 -4.13 -13.70
CA ASN A 201 -5.26 -4.12 -14.86
C ASN A 201 -6.00 -3.99 -16.20
N VAL A 202 -7.15 -4.65 -16.34
CA VAL A 202 -8.02 -4.52 -17.52
C VAL A 202 -8.57 -3.09 -17.65
N SER A 203 -9.05 -2.51 -16.54
CA SER A 203 -9.54 -1.13 -16.44
C SER A 203 -8.43 -0.14 -16.82
N ALA A 204 -7.24 -0.27 -16.24
CA ALA A 204 -6.08 0.57 -16.54
C ALA A 204 -5.71 0.53 -18.02
N TRP A 205 -5.68 -0.66 -18.63
CA TRP A 205 -5.39 -0.82 -20.05
C TRP A 205 -6.45 -0.14 -20.94
N ALA A 206 -7.74 -0.29 -20.60
CA ALA A 206 -8.82 0.35 -21.34
C ALA A 206 -8.75 1.89 -21.25
N ILE A 207 -8.51 2.44 -20.05
CA ILE A 207 -8.34 3.87 -19.83
C ILE A 207 -7.16 4.41 -20.66
N GLU A 208 -6.02 3.72 -20.62
CA GLU A 208 -4.82 4.15 -21.33
C GLU A 208 -4.97 4.06 -22.84
N LYS A 209 -5.61 3.00 -23.34
CA LYS A 209 -5.96 2.85 -24.76
C LYS A 209 -6.82 4.03 -25.23
N GLN A 210 -7.85 4.41 -24.49
CA GLN A 210 -8.70 5.55 -24.83
C GLN A 210 -7.92 6.88 -24.84
N ARG A 211 -7.00 7.07 -23.87
CA ARG A 211 -6.13 8.25 -23.84
C ARG A 211 -5.24 8.35 -25.08
N LEU A 212 -4.62 7.24 -25.48
CA LEU A 212 -3.73 7.19 -26.65
C LEU A 212 -4.49 7.49 -27.95
N VAL A 213 -5.69 6.94 -28.12
CA VAL A 213 -6.56 7.25 -29.27
C VAL A 213 -6.89 8.73 -29.34
N ARG A 214 -7.29 9.35 -28.21
CA ARG A 214 -7.56 10.80 -28.16
C ARG A 214 -6.34 11.66 -28.49
N GLN A 215 -5.14 11.16 -28.21
CA GLN A 215 -3.87 11.85 -28.49
C GLN A 215 -3.23 11.44 -29.83
N GLN A 216 -3.92 10.62 -30.64
CA GLN A 216 -3.39 10.09 -31.90
C GLN A 216 -2.03 9.40 -31.75
N GLN A 217 -1.81 8.70 -30.63
CA GLN A 217 -0.59 7.97 -30.32
C GLN A 217 -0.78 6.46 -30.53
N ALA A 218 0.28 5.77 -30.94
CA ALA A 218 0.27 4.32 -31.10
C ALA A 218 0.03 3.59 -29.77
N LEU A 219 -0.73 2.49 -29.82
CA LEU A 219 -1.02 1.65 -28.64
C LEU A 219 0.24 0.99 -28.08
N PHE A 220 1.12 0.51 -28.96
CA PHE A 220 2.40 -0.09 -28.61
C PHE A 220 3.51 0.92 -28.90
N GLY A 221 4.00 1.59 -27.86
CA GLY A 221 5.05 2.60 -27.98
C GLY A 221 5.35 3.29 -26.66
N TYR A 222 6.35 4.17 -26.67
CA TYR A 222 6.83 4.85 -25.47
C TYR A 222 5.77 5.70 -24.78
N HIS A 223 4.78 6.22 -25.52
CA HIS A 223 3.71 7.02 -24.93
C HIS A 223 2.78 6.20 -24.04
N ASN A 224 2.71 4.88 -24.20
CA ASN A 224 1.87 4.01 -23.39
C ASN A 224 2.41 3.93 -21.94
N ARG A 225 1.67 4.52 -21.00
CA ARG A 225 2.00 4.57 -19.57
C ARG A 225 1.92 3.19 -18.93
N PHE A 226 1.00 2.34 -19.36
CA PHE A 226 0.86 0.97 -18.85
C PHE A 226 2.11 0.14 -19.20
N LEU A 227 2.50 0.12 -20.48
CA LEU A 227 3.67 -0.64 -20.93
C LEU A 227 4.98 -0.13 -20.29
N ARG A 228 5.14 1.18 -20.12
CA ARG A 228 6.29 1.72 -19.37
C ARG A 228 6.30 1.23 -17.92
N GLY A 229 5.14 1.11 -17.28
CA GLY A 229 5.04 0.58 -15.92
C GLY A 229 5.46 -0.90 -15.83
N VAL A 230 5.02 -1.71 -16.81
CA VAL A 230 5.49 -3.10 -16.96
C VAL A 230 7.01 -3.14 -17.12
N GLY A 231 7.58 -2.28 -17.97
CA GLY A 231 9.03 -2.17 -18.13
C GLY A 231 9.78 -1.79 -16.85
N MET A 232 9.20 -0.95 -15.98
CA MET A 232 9.79 -0.60 -14.68
C MET A 232 9.86 -1.82 -13.76
N THR A 233 8.79 -2.62 -13.70
CA THR A 233 8.77 -3.86 -12.91
C THR A 233 9.74 -4.91 -13.47
N LEU A 234 9.77 -5.08 -14.80
CA LEU A 234 10.72 -5.97 -15.47
C LEU A 234 12.18 -5.54 -15.21
N THR A 235 12.45 -4.24 -15.12
CA THR A 235 13.77 -3.72 -14.75
C THR A 235 14.18 -4.22 -13.35
N LEU A 236 13.26 -4.18 -12.38
CA LEU A 236 13.52 -4.70 -11.03
C LEU A 236 13.69 -6.23 -11.02
N CYS A 237 12.93 -6.98 -11.83
CA CYS A 237 13.14 -8.41 -12.01
C CYS A 237 14.55 -8.73 -12.55
N ILE A 238 15.00 -7.97 -13.56
CA ILE A 238 16.34 -8.13 -14.15
C ILE A 238 17.40 -7.83 -13.09
N VAL A 239 17.27 -6.72 -12.36
CA VAL A 239 18.20 -6.37 -11.26
C VAL A 239 18.24 -7.48 -10.20
N ALA A 240 17.08 -7.99 -9.77
CA ALA A 240 17.00 -9.07 -8.79
C ALA A 240 17.72 -10.34 -9.26
N PHE A 241 17.49 -10.74 -10.52
CA PHE A 241 18.15 -11.89 -11.12
C PHE A 241 19.66 -11.68 -11.31
N SER A 242 20.08 -10.51 -11.80
CA SER A 242 21.49 -10.21 -12.02
C SER A 242 22.30 -10.14 -10.72
N LEU A 243 21.70 -9.70 -9.62
CA LEU A 243 22.40 -9.58 -8.34
C LEU A 243 22.36 -10.87 -7.51
N ALA A 244 21.25 -11.60 -7.50
CA ALA A 244 21.05 -12.72 -6.58
C ALA A 244 20.46 -13.98 -7.25
N GLY A 245 20.52 -14.07 -8.58
CA GLY A 245 20.08 -15.23 -9.35
C GLY A 245 18.59 -15.53 -9.22
N TRP A 246 18.22 -16.80 -9.40
CA TRP A 246 16.86 -17.27 -9.21
C TRP A 246 16.30 -17.03 -7.80
N PRO A 247 17.06 -17.23 -6.70
CA PRO A 247 16.59 -16.87 -5.36
C PRO A 247 16.20 -15.40 -5.24
N GLY A 248 17.02 -14.49 -5.79
CA GLY A 248 16.73 -13.06 -5.83
C GLY A 248 15.42 -12.72 -6.55
N LEU A 249 15.26 -13.26 -7.76
CA LEU A 249 14.04 -13.09 -8.54
C LEU A 249 12.80 -13.64 -7.81
N LEU A 250 12.92 -14.82 -7.18
CA LEU A 250 11.82 -15.43 -6.44
C LEU A 250 11.40 -14.58 -5.24
N VAL A 251 12.35 -14.12 -4.42
CA VAL A 251 12.09 -13.26 -3.26
C VAL A 251 11.42 -11.96 -3.69
N PHE A 252 11.87 -11.35 -4.79
CA PHE A 252 11.25 -10.15 -5.34
C PHE A 252 9.80 -10.42 -5.78
N CYS A 253 9.58 -11.43 -6.62
CA CYS A 253 8.24 -11.77 -7.15
C CYS A 253 7.25 -12.10 -6.02
N VAL A 254 7.68 -12.86 -5.01
CA VAL A 254 6.83 -13.18 -3.85
C VAL A 254 6.52 -11.92 -3.05
N SER A 255 7.51 -11.08 -2.75
CA SER A 255 7.31 -9.85 -1.98
C SER A 255 6.39 -8.87 -2.72
N ALA A 256 6.59 -8.69 -4.03
CA ALA A 256 5.75 -7.83 -4.87
C ALA A 256 4.31 -8.34 -4.94
N THR A 257 4.11 -9.66 -5.07
CA THR A 257 2.79 -10.29 -5.09
C THR A 257 2.07 -10.12 -3.74
N LEU A 258 2.78 -10.30 -2.62
CA LEU A 258 2.23 -10.08 -1.28
C LEU A 258 1.85 -8.60 -1.07
N ALA A 259 2.69 -7.67 -1.54
CA ALA A 259 2.39 -6.24 -1.46
C ALA A 259 1.17 -5.85 -2.30
N LYS A 260 1.04 -6.40 -3.51
CA LYS A 260 -0.14 -6.23 -4.35
C LYS A 260 -1.39 -6.82 -3.71
N ALA A 261 -1.30 -8.04 -3.19
CA ALA A 261 -2.41 -8.67 -2.48
C ALA A 261 -2.86 -7.81 -1.29
N LEU A 262 -1.92 -7.28 -0.50
CA LEU A 262 -2.22 -6.42 0.63
C LEU A 262 -2.89 -5.10 0.23
N LEU A 263 -2.48 -4.48 -0.89
CA LEU A 263 -3.20 -3.33 -1.45
C LEU A 263 -4.67 -3.68 -1.74
N GLU A 264 -4.95 -4.85 -2.31
CA GLU A 264 -6.33 -5.27 -2.56
C GLU A 264 -7.10 -5.62 -1.29
N VAL A 265 -6.43 -6.07 -0.23
CA VAL A 265 -7.07 -6.19 1.09
C VAL A 265 -7.43 -4.82 1.64
N VAL A 266 -6.59 -3.80 1.42
CA VAL A 266 -6.88 -2.41 1.82
C VAL A 266 -8.08 -1.86 1.04
N ASN A 267 -8.09 -2.00 -0.29
CA ASN A 267 -9.26 -1.63 -1.13
C ASN A 267 -10.53 -2.35 -0.64
N TYR A 268 -10.40 -3.63 -0.28
CA TYR A 268 -11.52 -4.41 0.25
C TYR A 268 -12.08 -3.82 1.55
N ILE A 269 -11.25 -3.53 2.56
CA ILE A 269 -11.74 -2.96 3.82
C ILE A 269 -12.33 -1.57 3.61
N GLU A 270 -11.74 -0.77 2.73
CA GLU A 270 -12.15 0.61 2.45
C GLU A 270 -13.51 0.70 1.75
N HIS A 271 -13.87 -0.32 0.96
CA HIS A 271 -15.06 -0.28 0.09
C HIS A 271 -16.01 -1.47 0.27
N TYR A 272 -15.88 -2.25 1.35
CA TYR A 272 -16.73 -3.42 1.58
C TYR A 272 -18.20 -3.06 1.77
N GLY A 273 -19.03 -3.48 0.83
CA GLY A 273 -20.49 -3.49 0.92
C GLY A 273 -21.19 -2.13 0.80
N ILE A 274 -20.43 -1.04 0.67
CA ILE A 274 -20.95 0.30 0.39
C ILE A 274 -21.22 0.44 -1.11
N VAL A 275 -22.39 0.98 -1.45
CA VAL A 275 -22.82 1.19 -2.84
C VAL A 275 -23.13 2.65 -3.10
N ARG A 276 -23.02 3.05 -4.36
CA ARG A 276 -23.30 4.40 -4.87
C ARG A 276 -23.94 4.29 -6.24
N GLN A 277 -24.90 5.16 -6.54
CA GLN A 277 -25.41 5.29 -7.90
C GLN A 277 -24.37 5.96 -8.80
N LEU A 278 -24.18 5.43 -10.02
CA LEU A 278 -23.11 5.84 -10.94
C LEU A 278 -22.99 7.36 -11.15
N HIS A 279 -24.12 8.05 -11.24
CA HIS A 279 -24.20 9.48 -11.53
C HIS A 279 -24.10 10.39 -10.29
N GLN A 280 -24.18 9.84 -9.08
CA GLN A 280 -24.06 10.64 -7.85
C GLN A 280 -22.60 11.00 -7.58
N PRO A 281 -22.29 12.21 -7.10
CA PRO A 281 -20.93 12.54 -6.69
C PRO A 281 -20.47 11.64 -5.53
N VAL A 282 -19.17 11.37 -5.47
CA VAL A 282 -18.57 10.68 -4.32
C VAL A 282 -18.69 11.57 -3.07
N ARG A 283 -19.05 10.97 -1.94
CA ARG A 283 -19.35 11.64 -0.67
C ARG A 283 -18.62 10.91 0.45
N PRO A 284 -18.40 11.54 1.62
CA PRO A 284 -17.69 10.89 2.73
C PRO A 284 -18.31 9.57 3.19
N TYR A 285 -19.61 9.35 2.99
CA TYR A 285 -20.26 8.08 3.32
C TYR A 285 -20.15 7.00 2.23
N HIS A 286 -19.45 7.24 1.12
CA HIS A 286 -19.22 6.24 0.07
C HIS A 286 -17.93 5.42 0.25
N SER A 287 -17.34 5.43 1.44
CA SER A 287 -16.23 4.58 1.84
C SER A 287 -16.16 4.45 3.37
N TRP A 288 -15.42 3.45 3.84
CA TRP A 288 -15.08 3.28 5.26
C TRP A 288 -13.86 4.13 5.62
N ASN A 289 -13.85 4.59 6.87
CA ASN A 289 -12.88 5.52 7.42
C ASN A 289 -12.21 4.93 8.67
N SER A 290 -11.08 5.50 9.08
CA SER A 290 -10.50 5.24 10.39
C SER A 290 -9.68 6.43 10.86
N THR A 291 -9.86 6.80 12.13
CA THR A 291 -9.07 7.85 12.78
C THR A 291 -8.09 7.27 13.80
N LYS A 292 -7.87 5.95 13.81
CA LYS A 292 -6.95 5.29 14.73
C LYS A 292 -5.53 5.83 14.57
N ARG A 293 -4.97 6.31 15.68
CA ARG A 293 -3.79 7.19 15.66
C ARG A 293 -2.60 6.58 14.93
N VAL A 294 -2.26 5.34 15.22
CA VAL A 294 -1.03 4.73 14.69
C VAL A 294 -1.21 4.35 13.23
N SER A 295 -2.38 3.83 12.86
CA SER A 295 -2.77 3.64 11.46
C SER A 295 -2.70 4.96 10.68
N SER A 296 -3.26 6.06 11.20
CA SER A 296 -3.17 7.37 10.54
C SER A 296 -1.72 7.85 10.38
N TRP A 297 -0.88 7.67 11.38
CA TRP A 297 0.52 8.10 11.31
C TRP A 297 1.36 7.26 10.34
N ALA A 298 1.16 5.94 10.33
CA ALA A 298 1.86 5.02 9.45
C ALA A 298 1.41 5.11 7.98
N SER A 299 0.19 5.61 7.74
CA SER A 299 -0.41 5.66 6.40
C SER A 299 -0.49 7.07 5.80
N PHE A 300 0.23 8.04 6.34
CA PHE A 300 0.09 9.44 5.93
C PHE A 300 -1.37 9.92 5.95
N ASN A 301 -2.14 9.62 6.99
CA ASN A 301 -3.57 9.93 7.10
C ASN A 301 -4.44 9.35 5.98
N LEU A 302 -3.96 8.41 5.15
CA LEU A 302 -4.78 7.76 4.14
C LEU A 302 -6.04 7.13 4.75
N THR A 303 -5.97 6.73 6.03
CA THR A 303 -7.13 6.24 6.78
C THR A 303 -8.30 7.22 6.87
N ARG A 304 -8.08 8.52 6.64
CA ARG A 304 -9.12 9.55 6.44
C ARG A 304 -9.75 9.44 5.03
N HIS A 305 -10.07 8.21 4.66
CA HIS A 305 -10.33 7.76 3.29
C HIS A 305 -11.61 8.36 2.73
N SER A 306 -12.61 8.57 3.59
CA SER A 306 -13.85 9.27 3.24
C SER A 306 -13.60 10.68 2.72
N HIS A 307 -12.67 11.45 3.32
CA HIS A 307 -12.34 12.76 2.76
C HIS A 307 -11.54 12.63 1.48
N HIS A 308 -10.60 11.68 1.45
CA HIS A 308 -9.76 11.44 0.28
C HIS A 308 -10.63 11.17 -0.96
N HIS A 309 -11.62 10.30 -0.88
CA HIS A 309 -12.54 10.03 -1.99
C HIS A 309 -13.46 11.21 -2.35
N ALA A 310 -13.92 11.97 -1.35
CA ALA A 310 -14.72 13.16 -1.61
C ALA A 310 -13.89 14.30 -2.25
N ARG A 311 -12.58 14.35 -2.01
CA ARG A 311 -11.65 15.42 -2.40
C ARG A 311 -10.24 14.87 -2.72
N SER A 312 -10.13 14.04 -3.76
CA SER A 312 -8.91 13.27 -4.07
C SER A 312 -7.69 14.10 -4.46
N GLN A 313 -7.89 15.37 -4.81
CA GLN A 313 -6.81 16.30 -5.14
C GLN A 313 -6.11 16.89 -3.91
N LEU A 314 -6.70 16.73 -2.72
CA LEU A 314 -6.11 17.26 -1.50
C LEU A 314 -4.91 16.41 -1.08
N PRO A 315 -3.78 17.03 -0.70
CA PRO A 315 -2.67 16.29 -0.15
C PRO A 315 -3.06 15.72 1.21
N PHE A 316 -2.40 14.62 1.56
CA PHE A 316 -2.68 13.83 2.75
C PHE A 316 -2.77 14.63 4.08
N TYR A 317 -2.00 15.71 4.21
CA TYR A 317 -1.95 16.54 5.42
C TYR A 317 -3.10 17.56 5.51
N GLN A 318 -3.94 17.66 4.50
CA GLN A 318 -5.19 18.44 4.50
C GLN A 318 -6.43 17.55 4.65
N LEU A 319 -6.26 16.23 4.77
CA LEU A 319 -7.38 15.31 4.98
C LEU A 319 -8.01 15.52 6.37
N LYS A 320 -9.34 15.43 6.41
CA LYS A 320 -10.17 15.74 7.57
C LYS A 320 -10.71 14.47 8.18
N ALA A 321 -10.92 14.46 9.50
CA ALA A 321 -11.22 13.25 10.24
C ALA A 321 -12.66 12.71 9.98
N TYR A 322 -13.62 13.59 9.66
CA TYR A 322 -15.05 13.28 9.47
C TYR A 322 -15.60 12.24 10.47
N PRO A 323 -15.84 12.63 11.74
CA PRO A 323 -16.32 11.70 12.76
C PRO A 323 -17.70 11.09 12.47
N ASP A 324 -18.50 11.71 11.59
CA ASP A 324 -19.81 11.20 11.17
C ASP A 324 -19.74 10.21 9.99
N ALA A 325 -18.55 9.99 9.42
CA ALA A 325 -18.36 9.05 8.32
C ALA A 325 -18.43 7.59 8.80
N PRO A 326 -18.75 6.63 7.92
CA PRO A 326 -18.74 5.22 8.26
C PRO A 326 -17.33 4.78 8.65
N ASP A 327 -17.14 4.26 9.86
CA ASP A 327 -15.82 3.82 10.34
C ASP A 327 -15.64 2.30 10.30
N LEU A 328 -14.41 1.88 10.08
CA LEU A 328 -13.92 0.51 10.25
C LEU A 328 -14.10 0.02 11.71
N PRO A 329 -14.06 -1.31 11.95
CA PRO A 329 -14.13 -1.86 13.31
C PRO A 329 -12.89 -1.54 14.14
N THR A 330 -11.73 -1.32 13.51
CA THR A 330 -10.47 -0.98 14.16
C THR A 330 -9.58 -0.20 13.17
N GLY A 331 -8.29 -0.06 13.46
CA GLY A 331 -7.31 0.52 12.53
C GLY A 331 -7.15 -0.32 11.27
N TYR A 332 -6.36 0.17 10.31
CA TYR A 332 -6.20 -0.47 9.00
C TYR A 332 -5.60 -1.86 9.15
N LEU A 333 -4.45 -2.00 9.83
CA LEU A 333 -3.79 -3.31 9.94
C LEU A 333 -4.62 -4.30 10.76
N GLY A 334 -5.29 -3.83 11.82
CA GLY A 334 -6.25 -4.67 12.56
C GLY A 334 -7.40 -5.14 11.67
N SER A 335 -7.96 -4.26 10.84
CA SER A 335 -9.05 -4.60 9.91
C SER A 335 -8.58 -5.56 8.83
N VAL A 336 -7.38 -5.37 8.28
CA VAL A 336 -6.71 -6.32 7.36
C VAL A 336 -6.68 -7.71 7.99
N LEU A 337 -6.18 -7.85 9.22
CA LEU A 337 -6.12 -9.16 9.91
C LEU A 337 -7.50 -9.78 10.12
N LEU A 338 -8.52 -8.97 10.45
CA LEU A 338 -9.89 -9.45 10.62
C LEU A 338 -10.48 -9.99 9.30
N THR A 339 -10.18 -9.38 8.15
CA THR A 339 -10.68 -9.86 6.84
C THR A 339 -10.15 -11.24 6.45
N LEU A 340 -8.95 -11.60 6.94
CA LEU A 340 -8.35 -12.92 6.69
C LEU A 340 -9.15 -14.05 7.36
N VAL A 341 -10.14 -13.73 8.20
CA VAL A 341 -11.13 -14.66 8.72
C VAL A 341 -12.52 -14.22 8.24
N PRO A 342 -12.95 -14.58 7.00
CA PRO A 342 -14.17 -14.02 6.40
C PRO A 342 -15.44 -14.14 7.26
N PRO A 343 -15.71 -15.27 7.96
CA PRO A 343 -16.88 -15.35 8.84
C PRO A 343 -16.87 -14.31 9.97
N LEU A 344 -15.69 -13.99 10.52
CA LEU A 344 -15.54 -12.97 11.55
C LEU A 344 -15.76 -11.57 10.96
N TRP A 345 -15.13 -11.28 9.81
CA TRP A 345 -15.31 -10.01 9.11
C TRP A 345 -16.78 -9.73 8.79
N PHE A 346 -17.49 -10.71 8.23
CA PHE A 346 -18.92 -10.56 7.90
C PHE A 346 -19.77 -10.28 9.13
N ARG A 347 -19.50 -10.96 10.26
CA ARG A 347 -20.20 -10.70 11.53
C ARG A 347 -19.96 -9.29 12.06
N LEU A 348 -18.73 -8.78 11.96
CA LEU A 348 -18.37 -7.43 12.42
C LEU A 348 -18.93 -6.32 11.52
N MET A 349 -18.95 -6.55 10.21
CA MET A 349 -19.41 -5.55 9.25
C MET A 349 -20.93 -5.52 9.06
N ALA A 350 -21.65 -6.61 9.36
CA ALA A 350 -23.11 -6.66 9.24
C ALA A 350 -23.84 -5.50 9.96
N PRO A 351 -23.62 -5.23 11.26
CA PRO A 351 -24.31 -4.12 11.94
C PRO A 351 -23.90 -2.75 11.39
N LYS A 352 -22.62 -2.58 10.98
CA LYS A 352 -22.13 -1.33 10.37
C LYS A 352 -22.78 -1.06 9.02
N LEU A 353 -22.94 -2.09 8.19
CA LEU A 353 -23.65 -2.01 6.91
C LEU A 353 -25.13 -1.70 7.10
N GLN A 354 -25.78 -2.31 8.10
CA GLN A 354 -27.18 -2.00 8.41
C GLN A 354 -27.36 -0.54 8.86
N GLN A 355 -26.44 -0.03 9.68
CA GLN A 355 -26.44 1.37 10.08
C GLN A 355 -26.26 2.29 8.86
N TRP A 356 -25.34 1.95 7.96
CA TRP A 356 -25.13 2.68 6.72
C TRP A 356 -26.39 2.66 5.84
N ASP A 357 -27.04 1.51 5.66
CA ASP A 357 -28.29 1.38 4.89
C ASP A 357 -29.41 2.25 5.46
N SER A 358 -29.58 2.23 6.79
CA SER A 358 -30.63 3.01 7.45
C SER A 358 -30.46 4.52 7.25
N ARG A 359 -29.21 5.00 7.10
CA ARG A 359 -28.89 6.42 7.00
C ARG A 359 -28.75 6.90 5.56
N TYR A 360 -28.32 6.02 4.64
CA TYR A 360 -27.92 6.37 3.28
C TYR A 360 -28.49 5.46 2.19
N GLY A 361 -28.94 4.24 2.51
CA GLY A 361 -29.38 3.23 1.54
C GLY A 361 -30.65 3.60 0.75
N GLN A 362 -31.51 4.46 1.31
CA GLN A 362 -32.66 4.97 0.56
C GLN A 362 -32.27 5.84 -0.65
N ASN A 363 -31.05 6.38 -0.68
CA ASN A 363 -30.50 7.10 -1.84
C ASN A 363 -29.91 6.16 -2.91
N THR A 364 -29.95 4.84 -2.70
CA THR A 364 -29.37 3.83 -3.61
C THR A 364 -30.41 2.91 -4.26
N ASP A 365 -31.57 2.70 -3.62
CA ASP A 365 -32.56 1.68 -4.02
C ASP A 365 -33.51 2.06 -5.18
N ALA A 366 -33.43 3.29 -5.72
CA ALA A 366 -34.34 3.73 -6.78
C ALA A 366 -34.00 3.23 -8.21
N ALA A 367 -33.07 2.29 -8.39
CA ALA A 367 -32.63 1.86 -9.73
C ALA A 367 -32.09 0.42 -9.80
N GLY A 368 -32.74 -0.52 -9.12
CA GLY A 368 -32.58 -1.96 -9.37
C GLY A 368 -33.40 -2.40 -10.58
#